data_AF-A0A6J7P3S2-F1
#
_entry.id   AF-A0A6J7P3S2-F1
#
_cell.length_a   1.000
_cell.length_b   1.000
_cell.length_c   1.000
_cell.angle_alpha   90.00
_cell.angle_beta   90.00
_cell.angle_gamma   90.00
#
_symmetry.space_group_name_H-M   'P 1'
#
loop_
_entity.id
_entity.type
_entity.pdbx_description
1 polymer ?
#
loop_
_entity_poly.entity_id
_entity_poly.type
_entity_poly.pdbx_seq_one_letter_code
_entity_poly.pdbx_strand_id
1 'polypeptide(L)' 'MEKPVAHPELGAQVYADDRANVFHSWSAQKQITPMAVAGAQGSSFGDYDGTS' A
#
# COMPACT_ATOMS: atom_id res chain seq x y z
N MET A 1 13.38 -11.37 -11.95
CA MET A 1 12.36 -11.65 -10.91
C MET A 1 11.02 -11.56 -11.60
N GLU A 2 10.17 -12.57 -11.44
CA GLU A 2 8.81 -12.55 -11.99
C GLU A 2 8.04 -11.41 -11.32
N LYS A 3 7.33 -10.59 -12.11
CA LYS A 3 6.55 -9.49 -11.55
C LYS A 3 5.52 -10.08 -10.59
N PRO A 4 5.34 -9.51 -9.38
CA PRO A 4 4.26 -9.95 -8.49
C PRO A 4 2.93 -9.89 -9.24
N VAL A 5 2.13 -10.95 -9.12
CA VAL A 5 0.76 -10.96 -9.64
C VAL A 5 -0.03 -9.87 -8.91
N ALA A 6 -0.78 -9.06 -9.66
CA ALA A 6 -1.61 -8.03 -9.07
C ALA A 6 -2.70 -8.66 -8.19
N HIS A 7 -2.88 -8.13 -6.99
CA HIS A 7 -3.89 -8.53 -6.01
C HIS A 7 -4.68 -7.30 -5.51
N PRO A 8 -5.42 -6.61 -6.40
CA PRO A 8 -6.06 -5.33 -6.08
C PRO A 8 -7.07 -5.41 -4.92
N GLU A 9 -7.81 -6.52 -4.80
CA GLU A 9 -8.74 -6.76 -3.68
C GLU A 9 -8.03 -6.78 -2.32
N LEU A 10 -6.84 -7.41 -2.26
CA LEU A 10 -6.02 -7.43 -1.04
C LEU A 10 -5.47 -6.03 -0.75
N GLY A 11 -5.05 -5.28 -1.77
CA GLY A 11 -4.63 -3.90 -1.63
C GLY A 11 -5.72 -2.99 -1.06
N ALA A 12 -6.95 -3.14 -1.55
CA ALA A 12 -8.12 -2.40 -1.05
C ALA A 12 -8.42 -2.74 0.42
N GLN A 13 -8.30 -4.02 0.79
CA GLN A 13 -8.48 -4.45 2.19
C GLN A 13 -7.39 -3.85 3.09
N VAL A 14 -6.12 -3.92 2.70
CA VAL A 14 -5.00 -3.33 3.47
C VAL A 14 -5.22 -1.82 3.65
N TYR A 15 -5.64 -1.12 2.60
CA TYR A 15 -5.98 0.30 2.68
C TYR A 15 -7.12 0.57 3.67
N ALA A 16 -8.20 -0.21 3.60
CA ALA A 16 -9.35 -0.05 4.50
C ALA A 16 -8.97 -0.30 5.97
N ASP A 17 -8.18 -1.35 6.23
CA ASP A 17 -7.72 -1.71 7.56
C ASP A 17 -6.75 -0.65 8.12
N ASP A 18 -5.87 -0.08 7.29
CA ASP A 18 -5.01 1.05 7.67
C ASP A 18 -5.86 2.26 8.08
N ARG A 19 -6.83 2.65 7.24
CA ARG A 19 -7.73 3.79 7.51
C ARG A 19 -8.55 3.62 8.78
N ALA A 20 -8.88 2.39 9.15
CA ALA A 20 -9.67 2.08 10.33
C ALA A 20 -8.84 2.03 11.62
N ASN A 21 -7.57 1.61 11.54
CA ASN A 21 -6.83 1.16 12.73
C ASN A 21 -5.48 1.84 12.95
N VAL A 22 -4.91 2.51 11.95
CA VAL A 22 -3.55 3.07 12.04
C VAL A 22 -3.58 4.59 12.13
N PHE A 23 -2.91 5.14 13.16
CA PHE A 23 -2.66 6.57 13.26
C PHE A 23 -1.23 6.89 12.80
N HIS A 24 -1.10 7.30 11.54
CA HIS A 24 0.16 7.75 10.95
C HIS A 24 0.76 8.96 11.67
N SER A 25 2.03 8.86 12.04
CA SER A 25 2.79 9.97 12.62
C SER A 25 2.94 11.12 11.62
N TRP A 26 3.01 12.34 12.15
CA TRP A 26 3.16 13.59 11.37
C TRP A 26 2.15 13.77 10.23
N SER A 27 0.97 13.18 10.35
CA SER A 27 -0.05 13.17 9.30
C SER A 27 -1.37 13.74 9.79
N ALA A 28 -2.00 14.57 8.96
CA ALA A 28 -3.41 14.91 9.13
C ALA A 28 -4.25 13.77 8.55
N GLN A 29 -4.90 12.96 9.40
CA GLN A 29 -5.49 11.68 8.97
C GLN A 29 -6.53 11.78 7.84
N LYS A 30 -7.25 12.89 7.73
CA LYS A 30 -8.24 13.08 6.65
C LYS A 30 -7.61 13.42 5.30
N GLN A 31 -6.34 13.84 5.27
CA GLN A 31 -5.68 14.38 4.09
C GLN A 31 -4.75 13.38 3.40
N ILE A 32 -4.37 12.29 4.06
CA ILE A 32 -3.46 11.29 3.51
C ILE A 32 -4.22 10.16 2.80
N THR A 33 -3.65 9.67 1.70
CA THR A 33 -4.08 8.46 1.00
C THR A 33 -2.88 7.52 0.95
N PRO A 34 -2.68 6.67 1.98
CA PRO A 34 -1.51 5.81 2.08
C PRO A 34 -1.50 4.78 0.95
N MET A 35 -0.31 4.52 0.40
CA MET A 35 -0.10 3.47 -0.59
C MET A 35 0.08 2.12 0.13
N ALA A 36 -0.68 1.12 -0.28
CA ALA A 36 -0.52 -0.25 0.20
C ALA A 36 0.70 -0.90 -0.47
N VAL A 37 1.85 -0.89 0.21
CA VAL A 37 3.10 -1.48 -0.29
C VAL A 37 3.02 -3.00 -0.24
N ALA A 38 3.14 -3.67 -1.39
CA ALA A 38 3.14 -5.13 -1.48
C ALA A 38 4.54 -5.73 -1.36
N GLY A 39 5.59 -4.97 -1.69
CA GLY A 39 6.98 -5.43 -1.59
C GLY A 39 7.99 -4.39 -2.08
N ALA A 40 9.27 -4.77 -2.06
CA ALA A 40 10.37 -3.92 -2.48
C ALA A 40 11.46 -4.70 -3.23
N GLN A 41 12.13 -4.05 -4.18
CA GLN A 41 13.33 -4.56 -4.83
C GLN A 41 14.35 -3.43 -5.01
N GLY A 42 15.54 -3.59 -4.42
CA GLY A 42 16.56 -2.55 -4.44
C GLY A 42 16.06 -1.26 -3.77
N SER A 43 15.99 -0.17 -4.53
CA SER A 43 15.52 1.14 -4.07
C SER A 43 14.09 1.46 -4.53
N SER A 44 13.35 0.48 -5.05
CA SER A 44 11.98 0.65 -5.55
C SER A 44 11.00 -0.20 -4.75
N PHE A 45 9.79 0.31 -4.58
CA PHE A 45 8.66 -0.37 -3.96
C PHE A 45 7.58 -0.63 -5.00
N GLY A 46 6.82 -1.71 -4.81
CA GLY A 46 5.64 -2.00 -5.60
C GLY A 46 4.39 -2.08 -4.74
N ASP A 47 3.24 -1.84 -5.36
CA ASP A 47 1.92 -1.96 -4.76
C ASP A 47 1.19 -3.24 -5.19
N TYR A 48 -0.04 -3.39 -4.70
CA TYR A 48 -0.90 -4.53 -5.02
C TYR A 48 -1.55 -4.46 -6.41
N ASP A 49 -1.46 -3.32 -7.09
CA ASP A 49 -1.99 -3.16 -8.46
C ASP A 49 -0.97 -3.64 -9.52
N GLY A 50 0.23 -4.04 -9.08
CA GLY A 50 1.33 -4.45 -9.96
C GLY A 50 2.10 -3.26 -10.55
N THR A 51 1.94 -2.07 -9.95
CA THR A 51 2.72 -0.87 -10.28
C THR A 51 3.96 -0.82 -9.39
N SER A 52 5.07 -0.32 -9.93
CA SER A 52 6.37 -0.21 -9.26
C SER A 52 6.99 1.17 -9.44
#